data_AF-A0A182ASX4-F1
#
_entry.id   AF-A0A182ASX4-F1
#
_cell.length_a   1.000
_cell.length_b   1.000
_cell.length_c   1.000
_cell.angle_alpha   90.00
_cell.angle_beta   90.00
_cell.angle_gamma   90.00
#
_symmetry.space_group_name_H-M   'P 1'
#
loop_
_entity.id
_entity.type
_entity.pdbx_description
1 polymer ?
#
loop_
_entity_poly.entity_id
_entity_poly.type
_entity_poly.pdbx_seq_one_letter_code
_entity_poly.pdbx_strand_id
1 'polypeptide(L)'
;MSLFCALLATLGLRRTGSELQQQRAELSAQRGLRITQRSPGQAHCGAHCPRLTFSGGPKYGWNGDSYRLLVKALSLDPPQLTFRYASLNDRVIDMCIGDPPSGSSITNACAQSAKIVNDAAADKIVEWDETSDVFDIRDPYFLFYLRWSDITDS
;
A
#
# COMPACT_ATOMS: atom_id res chain seq x y z
N MET A 1 11.55 -6.24 15.72
CA MET A 1 10.99 -7.60 15.85
C MET A 1 9.50 -7.51 15.58
N SER A 2 9.06 -7.98 14.41
CA SER A 2 7.71 -7.68 13.92
C SER A 2 6.65 -8.55 14.59
N LEU A 3 5.51 -7.96 14.93
CA LEU A 3 4.37 -8.54 15.65
C LEU A 3 3.80 -9.84 15.03
N PHE A 4 4.24 -10.21 13.83
CA PHE A 4 3.92 -11.49 13.18
C PHE A 4 4.33 -12.72 14.01
N CYS A 5 5.39 -12.63 14.84
CA CYS A 5 5.75 -13.71 15.75
C CYS A 5 4.81 -13.85 16.96
N ALA A 6 4.13 -12.77 17.37
CA ALA A 6 3.24 -12.79 18.52
C ALA A 6 1.88 -13.41 18.20
N LEU A 7 1.38 -13.21 16.97
CA LEU A 7 0.06 -13.70 16.56
C LEU A 7 0.03 -15.23 16.35
N LEU A 8 1.15 -15.83 15.95
CA LEU A 8 1.26 -17.28 15.78
C LEU A 8 1.34 -18.05 17.11
N ALA A 9 1.75 -17.39 18.20
CA ALA A 9 1.86 -18.03 19.52
C ALA A 9 0.51 -18.20 20.22
N THR A 10 -0.53 -17.44 19.84
CA THR A 10 -1.83 -17.42 20.52
C THR A 10 -2.81 -18.48 20.00
N LEU A 11 -2.56 -19.09 18.83
CA LEU A 11 -3.52 -19.98 18.16
C LEU A 11 -3.44 -21.47 18.57
N GLY A 12 -2.68 -21.84 19.61
CA GLY A 12 -2.91 -23.10 20.34
C GLY A 12 -2.86 -24.41 19.54
N LEU A 13 -2.34 -24.41 18.30
CA LEU A 13 -2.15 -25.62 17.50
C LEU A 13 -0.87 -26.32 17.96
N ARG A 14 -1.02 -27.24 18.93
CA ARG A 14 0.01 -28.24 19.26
C ARG A 14 0.27 -29.13 18.03
N ARG A 15 1.17 -28.71 17.13
CA ARG A 15 1.84 -29.62 16.21
C ARG A 15 3.01 -30.26 16.93
N THR A 16 3.09 -31.59 16.85
CA THR A 16 4.15 -32.38 17.48
C THR A 16 5.50 -32.02 16.82
N GLY A 17 6.57 -32.02 17.61
CA GLY A 17 7.88 -31.52 17.17
C GLY A 17 8.47 -32.24 15.94
N SER A 18 7.97 -33.43 15.60
CA SER A 18 8.37 -34.18 14.41
C SER A 18 7.76 -33.63 13.11
N GLU A 19 6.53 -33.10 13.14
CA GLU A 19 5.86 -32.56 11.94
C GLU A 19 6.46 -31.22 11.49
N LEU A 20 6.93 -30.41 12.45
CA LEU A 20 7.62 -29.14 12.17
C LEU A 20 8.98 -29.33 11.50
N GLN A 21 9.67 -30.46 11.74
CA GLN A 21 10.92 -30.76 11.04
C GLN A 21 10.67 -31.22 9.60
N GLN A 22 9.59 -31.95 9.36
CA GLN A 22 9.25 -32.45 8.02
C GLN A 22 8.78 -31.32 7.10
N GLN A 23 7.99 -30.36 7.61
CA GLN A 23 7.65 -29.15 6.84
C GLN A 23 8.85 -28.23 6.60
N ARG A 24 9.82 -28.17 7.53
CA ARG A 24 11.07 -27.42 7.32
C ARG A 24 11.95 -28.03 6.22
N ALA A 25 11.98 -29.36 6.11
CA ALA A 25 12.71 -30.06 5.07
C ALA A 25 12.06 -29.84 3.68
N GLU A 26 10.74 -29.89 3.57
CA GLU A 26 10.02 -29.66 2.31
C GLU A 26 10.10 -28.19 1.83
N LEU A 27 9.99 -27.23 2.76
CA LEU A 27 10.20 -25.80 2.45
C LEU A 27 11.65 -25.48 2.05
N SER A 28 12.63 -26.27 2.52
CA SER A 28 14.03 -26.13 2.13
C SER A 28 14.31 -26.66 0.71
N ALA A 29 13.54 -27.65 0.24
CA ALA A 29 13.64 -28.18 -1.11
C ALA A 29 13.01 -27.25 -2.18
N GLN A 30 11.94 -26.53 -1.83
CA GLN A 30 11.27 -25.59 -2.74
C GLN A 30 11.94 -24.21 -2.83
N ARG A 31 12.82 -23.84 -1.89
CA ARG A 31 13.61 -22.60 -1.91
C ARG A 31 14.93 -22.70 -2.68
N GLY A 32 15.03 -23.65 -3.62
CA GLY A 32 16.14 -23.80 -4.56
C GLY A 32 16.09 -22.84 -5.77
N LEU A 33 15.06 -22.01 -5.93
CA LEU A 33 14.98 -21.03 -7.01
C LEU A 33 15.23 -19.60 -6.50
N ARG A 34 16.51 -19.22 -6.49
CA ARG A 34 17.10 -17.86 -6.49
C ARG A 34 16.33 -16.78 -5.72
N ILE A 35 16.73 -16.57 -4.47
CA ILE A 35 16.83 -15.22 -3.90
C ILE A 35 18.27 -15.04 -3.44
N THR A 36 19.07 -14.37 -4.27
CA THR A 36 20.37 -13.85 -3.87
C THR A 36 20.14 -12.81 -2.78
N GLN A 37 20.78 -13.02 -1.64
CA GLN A 37 20.84 -12.05 -0.56
C GLN A 37 21.45 -10.73 -1.07
N ARG A 38 20.82 -9.59 -0.76
CA ARG A 38 21.44 -8.26 -0.88
C ARG A 38 21.63 -7.69 0.53
N SER A 39 22.89 -7.43 0.86
CA SER A 39 23.37 -6.71 2.04
C SER A 39 22.76 -5.31 2.16
N PRO A 40 22.77 -4.71 3.37
CA PRO A 40 22.40 -3.31 3.57
C PRO A 40 23.55 -2.43 3.07
N GLY A 41 23.52 -2.09 1.79
CA GLY A 41 24.50 -1.23 1.15
C GLY A 41 23.86 -0.53 -0.03
N GLN A 42 23.61 0.77 0.13
CA GLN A 42 23.60 1.76 -0.94
C GLN A 42 22.93 1.31 -2.24
N ALA A 43 21.60 1.39 -2.29
CA ALA A 43 20.89 1.39 -3.56
C ALA A 43 21.13 2.73 -4.26
N HIS A 44 22.26 2.84 -4.96
CA HIS A 44 22.37 3.77 -6.08
C HIS A 44 21.40 3.27 -7.16
N CYS A 45 20.23 3.90 -7.22
CA CYS A 45 19.29 3.75 -8.32
C CYS A 45 19.97 4.34 -9.56
N GLY A 46 20.39 3.49 -10.50
CA GLY A 46 20.75 3.90 -11.85
C GLY A 46 19.59 4.67 -12.49
N ALA A 47 19.93 5.63 -13.35
CA ALA A 47 19.11 6.77 -13.78
C ALA A 47 17.88 6.46 -14.66
N HIS A 48 17.16 5.37 -14.41
CA HIS A 48 15.92 5.06 -15.12
C HIS A 48 14.94 4.27 -14.23
N CYS A 49 14.49 4.90 -13.15
CA CYS A 49 13.14 4.66 -12.64
C CYS A 49 12.36 5.91 -13.03
N PRO A 50 11.24 5.84 -13.79
CA PRO A 50 10.45 7.02 -14.09
C PRO A 50 10.00 7.57 -12.75
N ARG A 51 10.60 8.67 -12.33
CA ARG A 51 10.30 9.33 -11.08
C ARG A 51 8.88 9.86 -11.24
N LEU A 52 7.89 9.16 -10.70
CA LEU A 52 6.47 9.58 -10.67
C LEU A 52 6.27 10.80 -9.73
N THR A 53 7.26 11.67 -9.64
CA THR A 53 7.19 12.94 -8.94
C THR A 53 6.61 13.95 -9.90
N PHE A 54 5.49 14.55 -9.52
CA PHE A 54 4.96 15.74 -10.17
C PHE A 54 5.81 16.96 -9.75
N SER A 55 5.83 18.01 -10.58
CA SER A 55 6.69 19.20 -10.36
C SER A 55 6.27 20.01 -9.14
N GLY A 56 4.99 19.90 -8.73
CA GLY A 56 4.51 20.43 -7.47
C GLY A 56 4.87 19.53 -6.29
N GLY A 57 5.15 20.10 -5.13
CA GLY A 57 5.28 19.33 -3.88
C GLY A 57 3.95 19.32 -3.12
N PRO A 58 3.61 18.29 -2.35
CA PRO A 58 2.46 18.36 -1.45
C PRO A 58 2.69 19.37 -0.31
N LYS A 59 1.61 19.94 0.21
CA LYS A 59 1.59 20.90 1.34
C LYS A 59 2.20 20.37 2.63
N TYR A 60 2.45 19.06 2.71
CA TYR A 60 2.96 18.34 3.87
C TYR A 60 4.49 18.23 3.92
N GLY A 61 5.23 18.91 3.02
CA GLY A 61 6.68 19.04 3.11
C GLY A 61 7.49 17.80 2.74
N TRP A 62 6.84 16.73 2.30
CA TRP A 62 7.48 15.52 1.75
C TRP A 62 7.42 15.49 0.22
N ASN A 63 8.34 14.78 -0.43
CA ASN A 63 8.22 14.45 -1.86
C ASN A 63 7.59 13.07 -2.00
N GLY A 64 6.59 12.92 -2.86
CA GLY A 64 6.03 11.60 -3.13
C GLY A 64 5.27 11.53 -4.44
N ASP A 65 4.81 10.33 -4.73
CA ASP A 65 4.18 9.95 -5.98
C ASP A 65 2.65 9.95 -5.86
N SER A 66 1.99 9.56 -6.95
CA SER A 66 0.53 9.43 -7.00
C SER A 66 -0.03 8.46 -5.96
N TYR A 67 0.71 7.42 -5.57
CA TYR A 67 0.26 6.48 -4.53
C TYR A 67 0.28 7.12 -3.16
N ARG A 68 1.34 7.82 -2.81
CA ARG A 68 1.43 8.51 -1.51
C ARG A 68 0.39 9.62 -1.40
N LEU A 69 0.15 10.37 -2.48
CA LEU A 69 -0.94 11.33 -2.54
C LEU A 69 -2.31 10.67 -2.36
N LEU A 70 -2.57 9.56 -3.06
CA LEU A 70 -3.84 8.83 -2.94
C LEU A 70 -4.07 8.38 -1.50
N VAL A 71 -3.09 7.72 -0.88
CA VAL A 71 -3.20 7.25 0.51
C VAL A 71 -3.45 8.43 1.47
N LYS A 72 -2.78 9.57 1.25
CA LYS A 72 -3.04 10.77 2.05
C LYS A 72 -4.44 11.33 1.81
N ALA A 73 -4.91 11.40 0.56
CA ALA A 73 -6.24 11.92 0.23
C ALA A 73 -7.37 11.13 0.91
N LEU A 74 -7.20 9.80 1.01
CA LEU A 74 -8.13 8.89 1.68
C LEU A 74 -8.15 9.09 3.20
N SER A 75 -7.04 9.48 3.82
CA SER A 75 -6.97 9.70 5.27
C SER A 75 -7.54 11.06 5.72
N LEU A 76 -7.64 12.04 4.81
CA LEU A 76 -8.14 13.38 5.13
C LEU A 76 -9.61 13.43 5.55
N ASP A 77 -9.93 14.43 6.37
CA ASP A 77 -11.30 14.80 6.72
C ASP A 77 -12.07 15.44 5.55
N PRO A 78 -13.38 15.18 5.42
CA PRO A 78 -14.17 14.20 6.19
C PRO A 78 -13.85 12.75 5.76
N PRO A 79 -13.81 11.77 6.69
CA PRO A 79 -13.60 10.37 6.30
C PRO A 79 -14.81 9.87 5.50
N GLN A 80 -14.54 9.16 4.40
CA GLN A 80 -15.57 8.56 3.56
C GLN A 80 -15.15 7.12 3.26
N LEU A 81 -16.13 6.24 3.07
CA LEU A 81 -15.88 4.88 2.57
C LEU A 81 -15.98 4.81 1.05
N THR A 82 -16.71 5.74 0.43
CA THR A 82 -16.94 5.77 -1.02
C THR A 82 -16.46 7.12 -1.55
N PHE A 83 -15.51 7.08 -2.48
CA PHE A 83 -14.97 8.27 -3.12
C PHE A 83 -15.27 8.24 -4.61
N ARG A 84 -16.03 9.23 -5.10
CA ARG A 84 -16.12 9.47 -6.53
C ARG A 84 -14.82 10.12 -7.01
N TYR A 85 -14.41 9.82 -8.23
CA TYR A 85 -13.16 10.36 -8.77
C TYR A 85 -13.07 11.88 -8.68
N ALA A 86 -14.16 12.61 -8.99
CA ALA A 86 -14.17 14.07 -8.88
C ALA A 86 -13.79 14.56 -7.46
N SER A 87 -14.43 14.03 -6.43
CA SER A 87 -14.14 14.43 -5.04
C SER A 87 -12.78 13.95 -4.54
N LEU A 88 -12.32 12.79 -5.02
CA LEU A 88 -10.98 12.29 -4.71
C LEU A 88 -9.89 13.15 -5.38
N ASN A 89 -10.12 13.53 -6.63
CA ASN A 89 -9.23 14.38 -7.40
C ASN A 89 -9.14 15.78 -6.80
N ASP A 90 -10.27 16.37 -6.38
CA ASP A 90 -10.29 17.66 -5.69
C ASP A 90 -9.44 17.61 -4.41
N ARG A 91 -9.56 16.54 -3.62
CA ARG A 91 -8.70 16.33 -2.44
C ARG A 91 -7.22 16.26 -2.80
N VAL A 92 -6.87 15.56 -3.89
CA VAL A 92 -5.48 15.47 -4.34
C VAL A 92 -4.95 16.83 -4.78
N ILE A 93 -5.72 17.58 -5.57
CA ILE A 93 -5.36 18.93 -6.03
C ILE A 93 -5.17 19.87 -4.84
N ASP A 94 -6.10 19.83 -3.87
CA ASP A 94 -6.04 20.67 -2.67
C ASP A 94 -4.81 20.38 -1.80
N MET A 95 -4.18 19.22 -1.93
CA MET A 95 -2.93 18.90 -1.25
C MET A 95 -1.68 19.32 -2.00
N CYS A 96 -1.76 19.62 -3.30
CA CYS A 96 -0.59 19.95 -4.12
C CYS A 96 -0.26 21.44 -4.05
N ILE A 97 1.03 21.77 -4.05
CA ILE A 97 1.56 23.12 -4.29
C ILE A 97 2.14 23.10 -5.70
N GLY A 98 1.54 23.86 -6.61
CA GLY A 98 1.94 23.87 -8.03
C GLY A 98 1.11 22.87 -8.84
N ASP A 99 1.74 22.23 -9.82
CA ASP A 99 1.03 21.38 -10.77
C ASP A 99 0.68 20.02 -10.14
N PRO A 100 -0.62 19.66 -10.04
CA PRO A 100 -1.04 18.35 -9.55
C PRO A 100 -0.66 17.23 -10.54
N PRO A 101 -0.66 15.96 -10.10
CA PRO A 101 -0.48 14.84 -11.03
C PRO A 101 -1.59 14.81 -12.09
N SER A 102 -1.27 14.23 -13.25
CA SER A 102 -2.29 14.05 -14.30
C SER A 102 -3.43 13.16 -13.80
N GLY A 103 -4.65 13.40 -14.28
CA GLY A 103 -5.81 12.60 -13.91
C GLY A 103 -5.62 11.10 -14.20
N SER A 104 -5.01 10.77 -15.35
CA SER A 104 -4.66 9.39 -15.70
C SER A 104 -3.70 8.72 -14.70
N SER A 105 -2.81 9.49 -14.06
CA SER A 105 -1.92 8.98 -13.02
C SER A 105 -2.68 8.65 -11.74
N ILE A 106 -3.69 9.44 -11.39
CA ILE A 106 -4.56 9.21 -10.23
C ILE A 106 -5.46 7.99 -10.48
N THR A 107 -6.13 7.92 -11.63
CA THR A 107 -6.96 6.77 -12.01
C THR A 107 -6.16 5.47 -12.02
N ASN A 108 -4.95 5.49 -12.59
CA ASN A 108 -4.07 4.34 -12.58
C ASN A 108 -3.61 3.98 -11.15
N ALA A 109 -3.33 4.98 -10.30
CA ALA A 109 -3.00 4.73 -8.90
C ALA A 109 -4.17 4.09 -8.15
N CYS A 110 -5.43 4.47 -8.40
CA CYS A 110 -6.61 3.82 -7.85
C CYS A 110 -6.68 2.34 -8.24
N ALA A 111 -6.61 2.05 -9.55
CA ALA A 111 -6.71 0.69 -10.07
C ALA A 111 -5.58 -0.22 -9.53
N GLN A 112 -4.33 0.26 -9.57
CA GLN A 112 -3.18 -0.49 -9.07
C GLN A 112 -3.21 -0.65 -7.54
N SER A 113 -3.61 0.38 -6.79
CA SER A 113 -3.73 0.30 -5.34
C SER A 113 -4.76 -0.75 -4.94
N ALA A 114 -5.91 -0.81 -5.63
CA ALA A 114 -6.92 -1.81 -5.34
C ALA A 114 -6.41 -3.23 -5.53
N LYS A 115 -5.64 -3.46 -6.60
CA LYS A 115 -4.97 -4.75 -6.82
C LYS A 115 -3.96 -5.06 -5.71
N ILE A 116 -3.04 -4.14 -5.43
CA ILE A 116 -1.95 -4.34 -4.46
C ILE A 116 -2.50 -4.63 -3.05
N VAL A 117 -3.46 -3.83 -2.59
CA VAL A 117 -4.03 -3.97 -1.25
C VAL A 117 -4.76 -5.31 -1.12
N ASN A 118 -5.58 -5.67 -2.10
CA ASN A 118 -6.34 -6.91 -2.05
C ASN A 118 -5.45 -8.15 -2.18
N ASP A 119 -4.43 -8.11 -3.04
CA ASP A 119 -3.44 -9.18 -3.18
C ASP A 119 -2.64 -9.37 -1.87
N ALA A 120 -2.28 -8.28 -1.19
CA ALA A 120 -1.52 -8.33 0.06
C ALA A 120 -2.37 -8.82 1.25
N ALA A 121 -3.65 -8.45 1.30
CA ALA A 121 -4.57 -8.85 2.36
C ALA A 121 -5.17 -10.26 2.13
N ALA A 122 -5.07 -10.79 0.90
CA ALA A 122 -5.82 -11.96 0.46
C ALA A 122 -7.34 -11.82 0.72
N ASP A 123 -7.85 -10.58 0.66
CA ASP A 123 -9.24 -10.21 0.92
C ASP A 123 -9.62 -8.94 0.13
N LYS A 124 -10.92 -8.64 0.02
CA LYS A 124 -11.43 -7.45 -0.67
C LYS A 124 -11.55 -6.27 0.30
N ILE A 125 -10.43 -5.58 0.52
CA ILE A 125 -10.33 -4.41 1.42
C ILE A 125 -10.77 -3.12 0.73
N VAL A 126 -10.43 -2.97 -0.55
CA VAL A 126 -10.82 -1.82 -1.37
C VAL A 126 -11.25 -2.27 -2.76
N GLU A 127 -11.98 -1.41 -3.47
CA GLU A 127 -12.50 -1.67 -4.80
C GLU A 127 -12.39 -0.40 -5.64
N TRP A 128 -11.94 -0.54 -6.89
CA TRP A 128 -11.97 0.52 -7.89
C TRP A 128 -12.90 0.09 -9.02
N ASP A 129 -13.99 0.84 -9.21
CA ASP A 129 -14.90 0.66 -10.33
C ASP A 129 -14.49 1.59 -11.48
N GLU A 130 -13.85 1.00 -12.49
CA GLU A 130 -13.43 1.69 -13.72
C GLU A 130 -14.59 2.25 -14.56
N THR A 131 -15.81 1.72 -14.38
CA THR A 131 -16.99 2.16 -15.16
C THR A 131 -17.65 3.38 -14.54
N SER A 132 -17.75 3.41 -13.20
CA SER A 132 -18.40 4.51 -12.48
C SER A 132 -17.42 5.53 -11.88
N ASP A 133 -16.11 5.30 -12.03
CA ASP A 133 -15.03 6.10 -11.45
C ASP A 133 -15.19 6.26 -9.93
N VAL A 134 -15.41 5.14 -9.24
CA VAL A 134 -15.64 5.08 -7.79
C VAL A 134 -14.56 4.23 -7.12
N PHE A 135 -13.95 4.79 -6.08
CA PHE A 135 -13.05 4.07 -5.17
C PHE A 135 -13.77 3.80 -3.85
N ASP A 136 -14.05 2.54 -3.58
CA ASP A 136 -14.72 2.07 -2.37
C ASP A 136 -13.73 1.41 -1.40
N ILE A 137 -13.79 1.81 -0.14
CA ILE A 137 -13.15 1.14 0.99
C ILE A 137 -14.18 0.18 1.58
N ARG A 138 -13.97 -1.12 1.35
CA ARG A 138 -14.87 -2.19 1.78
C ARG A 138 -14.70 -2.53 3.25
N ASP A 139 -13.47 -2.43 3.75
CA ASP A 139 -13.15 -2.64 5.16
C ASP A 139 -12.99 -1.29 5.91
N PRO A 140 -13.89 -0.93 6.82
CA PRO A 140 -13.79 0.32 7.58
C PRO A 140 -12.56 0.36 8.50
N TYR A 141 -11.99 -0.79 8.92
CA TYR A 141 -10.77 -0.81 9.72
C TYR A 141 -9.56 -0.34 8.94
N PHE A 142 -9.55 -0.53 7.61
CA PHE A 142 -8.52 0.01 6.75
C PHE A 142 -8.50 1.55 6.81
N LEU A 143 -9.66 2.20 6.70
CA LEU A 143 -9.76 3.65 6.81
C LEU A 143 -9.34 4.15 8.21
N PHE A 144 -9.74 3.46 9.27
CA PHE A 144 -9.29 3.77 10.63
C PHE A 144 -7.75 3.73 10.73
N TYR A 145 -7.13 2.68 10.18
CA TYR A 145 -5.68 2.53 10.15
C TYR A 145 -4.99 3.65 9.36
N LEU A 146 -5.50 4.02 8.18
CA LEU A 146 -4.93 5.11 7.38
C LEU A 146 -4.93 6.45 8.11
N ARG A 147 -5.94 6.69 8.94
CA ARG A 147 -6.09 7.95 9.69
C ARG A 147 -5.26 8.00 10.95
N TRP A 148 -5.15 6.88 11.64
CA TRP A 148 -4.41 6.81 12.91
C TRP A 148 -2.92 6.57 12.71
N SER A 149 -2.51 6.05 11.55
CA SER A 149 -1.10 5.85 11.25
C SER A 149 -0.45 7.15 10.79
N ASP A 150 0.64 7.55 11.46
CA ASP A 150 1.49 8.68 11.05
C ASP A 150 2.26 8.39 9.74
N ILE A 151 2.02 7.24 9.09
CA ILE A 151 2.71 6.77 7.89
C ILE A 151 2.47 7.69 6.68
N THR A 152 1.38 8.46 6.72
CA THR A 152 1.03 9.41 5.65
C THR A 152 1.68 10.78 5.83
N ASP A 153 2.27 11.04 7.01
CA ASP A 153 2.86 12.33 7.41
C ASP A 153 4.39 12.29 7.53
N SER A 154 5.00 11.10 7.56
CA SER A 154 6.46 10.88 7.73
C SER A 154 7.26 10.88 6.44
#